data_AF-Q0GCY5-F1
#
_entry.id   AF-Q0GCY5-F1
#
_cell.length_a   1.000
_cell.length_b   1.000
_cell.length_c   1.000
_cell.angle_alpha   90.00
_cell.angle_beta   90.00
_cell.angle_gamma   90.00
#
_symmetry.space_group_name_H-M   'P 1'
#
loop_
_entity.id
_entity.type
_entity.pdbx_description
1 polymer ?
#
loop_
_entity_poly.entity_id
_entity_poly.type
_entity_poly.pdbx_seq_one_letter_code
_entity_poly.pdbx_strand_id
1 'polypeptide(L)'
;INQVFQEACMALGLMYPPDPSSWGTSTMGGNVATNAGGPRAVKYGVTAAYILNLEVVLPNGDIIWTGANTLKNSTGYNLTQLFVGSEGTLGVVTKIVCRLIPQPRHRFTLLAPFASAEAACAAVSKVFQAGITPSGMEFMEIDAITWAAKYVKVDNLPLGDGVEAHLLMEVDGLDEEAVMKEAEALAAVVESHGALDVLFAQSHKEREALWKLRRAVGEAVKSHSVYKEEDTVVPRAKLPELLQTVKSIGKAYGFQSVCYGHAGDGNLHVNIIKGDMSDADWHGNKLKQGIRELFQEVVVMGGTLS
;
A
#
# COMPACT_ATOMS: atom_id res chain seq x y z
N ILE A 1 -5.00 17.01 -11.66
CA ILE A 1 -4.99 15.54 -11.46
C ILE A 1 -3.58 15.12 -11.08
N ASN A 2 -3.41 14.18 -10.15
CA ASN A 2 -2.10 13.74 -9.65
C ASN A 2 -1.21 13.22 -10.79
N GLN A 3 -1.74 12.36 -11.68
CA GLN A 3 -1.03 11.89 -12.88
C GLN A 3 -0.38 13.01 -13.70
N VAL A 4 -1.15 14.04 -14.07
CA VAL A 4 -0.65 15.17 -14.88
C VAL A 4 0.51 15.89 -14.20
N PHE A 5 0.45 16.05 -12.87
CA PHE A 5 1.54 16.67 -12.12
C PHE A 5 2.79 15.80 -12.10
N GLN A 6 2.64 14.48 -11.88
CA GLN A 6 3.75 13.55 -11.87
C GLN A 6 4.43 13.45 -13.24
N GLU A 7 3.67 13.35 -14.33
CA GLU A 7 4.18 13.33 -15.70
C GLU A 7 4.99 14.61 -16.01
N ALA A 8 4.52 15.77 -15.56
CA ALA A 8 5.25 17.03 -15.69
C ALA A 8 6.58 17.02 -14.90
N CYS A 9 6.61 16.43 -13.70
CA CYS A 9 7.85 16.25 -12.94
C CYS A 9 8.82 15.30 -13.66
N MET A 10 8.31 14.18 -14.18
CA MET A 10 9.12 13.17 -14.88
C MET A 10 9.77 13.73 -16.13
N ALA A 11 9.06 14.60 -16.87
CA ALA A 11 9.62 15.30 -18.04
C ALA A 11 10.83 16.19 -17.70
N LEU A 12 10.98 16.59 -16.43
CA LEU A 12 12.12 17.35 -15.90
C LEU A 12 13.20 16.46 -15.26
N GLY A 13 13.05 15.13 -15.32
CA GLY A 13 13.93 14.19 -14.63
C GLY A 13 13.72 14.14 -13.12
N LEU A 14 12.57 14.60 -12.64
CA LEU A 14 12.21 14.67 -11.22
C LEU A 14 11.01 13.77 -10.92
N MET A 15 10.83 13.45 -9.64
CA MET A 15 9.75 12.61 -9.14
C MET A 15 9.02 13.31 -7.99
N TYR A 16 7.68 13.27 -8.04
CA TYR A 16 6.81 13.40 -6.87
C TYR A 16 6.41 11.97 -6.45
N PRO A 17 6.95 11.42 -5.36
CA PRO A 17 6.87 9.98 -5.08
C PRO A 17 5.50 9.41 -4.68
N PRO A 18 4.63 10.11 -3.92
CA PRO A 18 3.36 9.54 -3.49
C PRO A 18 2.50 9.07 -4.67
N ASP A 19 2.13 7.79 -4.67
CA ASP A 19 1.52 7.09 -5.81
C ASP A 19 0.24 6.32 -5.43
N PRO A 20 -0.82 7.00 -4.95
CA PRO A 20 -2.07 6.33 -4.63
C PRO A 20 -2.60 5.57 -5.85
N SER A 21 -3.25 4.42 -5.63
CA SER A 21 -3.80 3.59 -6.72
C SER A 21 -4.75 4.38 -7.65
N SER A 22 -5.39 5.44 -7.12
CA SER A 22 -6.25 6.37 -7.85
C SER A 22 -5.50 7.53 -8.52
N TRP A 23 -4.19 7.48 -8.72
CA TRP A 23 -3.39 8.60 -9.25
C TRP A 23 -3.89 9.18 -10.59
N GLY A 24 -4.53 8.37 -11.43
CA GLY A 24 -5.13 8.80 -12.70
C GLY A 24 -6.42 9.63 -12.57
N THR A 25 -7.06 9.63 -11.40
CA THR A 25 -8.34 10.34 -11.15
C THR A 25 -8.30 11.27 -9.95
N SER A 26 -7.43 11.01 -8.97
CA SER A 26 -7.23 11.83 -7.78
C SER A 26 -6.65 13.21 -8.10
N THR A 27 -6.97 14.18 -7.25
CA THR A 27 -6.43 15.54 -7.31
C THR A 27 -5.32 15.73 -6.30
N MET A 28 -4.41 16.67 -6.54
CA MET A 28 -3.36 17.01 -5.56
C MET A 28 -3.97 17.51 -4.25
N GLY A 29 -5.02 18.33 -4.31
CA GLY A 29 -5.74 18.80 -3.13
C GLY A 29 -6.38 17.67 -2.33
N GLY A 30 -7.01 16.70 -3.00
CA GLY A 30 -7.57 15.51 -2.35
C GLY A 30 -6.49 14.68 -1.67
N ASN A 31 -5.36 14.43 -2.35
CA ASN A 31 -4.25 13.68 -1.77
C ASN A 31 -3.64 14.38 -0.55
N VAL A 32 -3.56 15.71 -0.57
CA VAL A 32 -3.17 16.51 0.61
C VAL A 32 -4.20 16.36 1.72
N ALA A 33 -5.49 16.53 1.42
CA ALA A 33 -6.56 16.46 2.40
C ALA A 33 -6.64 15.07 3.07
N THR A 34 -6.35 13.99 2.37
CA THR A 34 -6.40 12.61 2.91
C THR A 34 -5.03 12.07 3.34
N ASN A 35 -3.96 12.87 3.23
CA ASN A 35 -2.58 12.41 3.42
C ASN A 35 -2.26 11.11 2.64
N ALA A 36 -2.65 11.07 1.37
CA ALA A 36 -2.64 9.85 0.58
C ALA A 36 -1.26 9.17 0.57
N GLY A 37 -1.26 7.86 0.81
CA GLY A 37 -0.14 6.96 0.61
C GLY A 37 -0.21 6.23 -0.74
N GLY A 38 0.42 5.07 -0.81
CA GLY A 38 0.48 4.21 -1.98
C GLY A 38 1.60 3.18 -1.86
N PRO A 39 1.78 2.30 -2.87
CA PRO A 39 2.80 1.26 -2.83
C PRO A 39 4.24 1.74 -2.58
N ARG A 40 4.55 3.00 -2.91
CA ARG A 40 5.89 3.58 -2.71
C ARG A 40 6.11 4.18 -1.32
N ALA A 41 5.09 4.25 -0.47
CA ALA A 41 5.18 4.89 0.84
C ALA A 41 6.24 4.23 1.74
N VAL A 42 6.49 2.93 1.58
CA VAL A 42 7.55 2.18 2.28
C VAL A 42 8.94 2.81 2.20
N LYS A 43 9.34 3.33 1.04
CA LYS A 43 10.66 3.97 0.85
C LYS A 43 10.56 5.48 0.94
N TYR A 44 9.47 6.03 0.42
CA TYR A 44 9.39 7.46 0.13
C TYR A 44 8.52 8.22 1.12
N GLY A 45 7.68 7.55 1.92
CA GLY A 45 6.67 8.15 2.76
C GLY A 45 5.42 8.59 1.99
N VAL A 46 4.44 9.09 2.73
CA VAL A 46 3.14 9.54 2.23
C VAL A 46 3.16 11.01 1.79
N THR A 47 2.02 11.52 1.30
CA THR A 47 1.87 12.89 0.81
C THR A 47 2.48 13.94 1.75
N ALA A 48 2.25 13.85 3.06
CA ALA A 48 2.82 14.75 4.08
C ALA A 48 4.34 14.97 3.98
N ALA A 49 5.11 13.96 3.57
CA ALA A 49 6.56 14.04 3.48
C ALA A 49 7.05 14.97 2.34
N TYR A 50 6.17 15.27 1.38
CA TYR A 50 6.49 16.05 0.18
C TYR A 50 5.81 17.40 0.12
N ILE A 51 4.99 17.78 1.10
CA ILE A 51 4.35 19.10 1.12
C ILE A 51 5.19 20.07 1.95
N LEU A 52 5.68 21.13 1.31
CA LEU A 52 6.45 22.19 1.97
C LEU A 52 5.55 23.32 2.48
N ASN A 53 4.57 23.72 1.66
CA ASN A 53 3.74 24.89 1.92
C ASN A 53 2.36 24.75 1.24
N LEU A 54 1.33 25.29 1.86
CA LEU A 54 -0.03 25.31 1.35
C LEU A 54 -0.59 26.73 1.39
N GLU A 55 -1.30 27.12 0.33
CA GLU A 55 -2.25 28.22 0.40
C GLU A 55 -3.61 27.63 0.77
N VAL A 56 -4.22 28.15 1.83
CA VAL A 56 -5.49 27.64 2.36
C VAL A 56 -6.47 28.79 2.57
N VAL A 57 -7.72 28.60 2.13
CA VAL A 57 -8.86 29.45 2.47
C VAL A 57 -9.51 28.90 3.73
N LEU A 58 -9.52 29.69 4.80
CA LEU A 58 -10.13 29.35 6.08
C LEU A 58 -11.66 29.52 6.05
N PRO A 59 -12.41 28.96 7.02
CA PRO A 59 -13.88 29.09 7.06
C PRO A 59 -14.40 30.53 7.14
N ASN A 60 -13.59 31.46 7.65
CA ASN A 60 -13.92 32.90 7.70
C ASN A 60 -13.59 33.65 6.39
N GLY A 61 -13.05 32.96 5.38
CA GLY A 61 -12.64 33.54 4.11
C GLY A 61 -11.20 34.06 4.06
N ASP A 62 -10.47 34.05 5.17
CA ASP A 62 -9.07 34.47 5.18
C ASP A 62 -8.20 33.50 4.39
N ILE A 63 -7.22 34.04 3.67
CA ILE A 63 -6.23 33.25 2.93
C ILE A 63 -4.92 33.27 3.68
N ILE A 64 -4.40 32.08 4.01
CA ILE A 64 -3.12 31.93 4.69
C ILE A 64 -2.16 31.08 3.87
N TRP A 65 -0.86 31.33 4.07
CA TRP A 65 0.20 30.37 3.74
C TRP A 65 0.64 29.65 5.01
N THR A 66 0.74 28.33 4.96
CA THR A 66 0.96 27.51 6.17
C THR A 66 2.42 27.36 6.57
N GLY A 67 3.36 27.65 5.66
CA GLY A 67 4.78 27.43 5.86
C GLY A 67 5.65 28.26 4.91
N ALA A 68 6.71 27.64 4.40
CA ALA A 68 7.70 28.29 3.54
C ALA A 68 8.13 27.36 2.40
N ASN A 69 8.64 27.94 1.32
CA ASN A 69 9.10 27.20 0.14
C ASN A 69 10.56 26.72 0.32
N THR A 70 10.91 26.25 1.51
CA THR A 70 12.25 25.83 1.90
C THR A 70 12.20 24.48 2.62
N LEU A 71 13.25 23.67 2.47
CA LEU A 71 13.34 22.36 3.13
C LEU A 71 13.46 22.48 4.65
N LYS A 72 14.14 23.52 5.12
CA LYS A 72 14.25 23.83 6.54
C LYS A 72 13.36 25.03 6.83
N ASN A 73 12.43 24.83 7.75
CA ASN A 73 11.61 25.89 8.34
C ASN A 73 11.37 25.53 9.81
N SER A 74 11.82 26.38 10.72
CA SER A 74 11.68 26.18 12.18
C SER A 74 11.24 27.46 12.87
N THR A 75 10.52 28.33 12.14
CA THR A 75 9.97 29.57 12.68
C THR A 75 8.49 29.40 12.97
N GLY A 76 8.16 29.06 14.22
CA GLY A 76 6.77 28.86 14.67
C GLY A 76 6.28 27.42 14.52
N TYR A 77 4.95 27.24 14.57
CA TYR A 77 4.31 25.93 14.44
C TYR A 77 4.29 25.45 12.99
N ASN A 78 4.33 24.13 12.81
CA ASN A 78 4.19 23.53 11.49
C ASN A 78 2.71 23.42 11.10
N LEU A 79 2.11 24.54 10.69
CA LEU A 79 0.70 24.58 10.29
C LEU A 79 0.44 23.72 9.04
N THR A 80 1.43 23.53 8.15
CA THR A 80 1.28 22.68 6.96
C THR A 80 0.80 21.29 7.34
N GLN A 81 1.39 20.67 8.36
CA GLN A 81 1.04 19.32 8.80
C GLN A 81 -0.31 19.24 9.52
N LEU A 82 -0.87 20.37 9.97
CA LEU A 82 -2.23 20.40 10.52
C LEU A 82 -3.29 20.28 9.41
N PHE A 83 -3.01 20.82 8.22
CA PHE A 83 -3.94 20.76 7.09
C PHE A 83 -3.80 19.48 6.25
N VAL A 84 -2.60 18.89 6.17
CA VAL A 84 -2.42 17.59 5.52
C VAL A 84 -3.14 16.52 6.35
N GLY A 85 -4.02 15.72 5.73
CA GLY A 85 -4.85 14.74 6.44
C GLY A 85 -6.07 15.33 7.16
N SER A 86 -6.36 16.62 7.01
CA SER A 86 -7.51 17.27 7.65
C SER A 86 -8.87 16.96 7.00
N GLU A 87 -8.87 16.29 5.85
CA GLU A 87 -10.07 15.98 5.06
C GLU A 87 -10.91 17.22 4.70
N GLY A 88 -10.27 18.40 4.63
CA GLY A 88 -10.92 19.66 4.33
C GLY A 88 -11.72 20.26 5.48
N THR A 89 -11.67 19.67 6.68
CA THR A 89 -12.42 20.13 7.86
C THR A 89 -11.89 21.43 8.46
N LEU A 90 -10.64 21.80 8.13
CA LEU A 90 -9.97 23.00 8.66
C LEU A 90 -9.92 24.16 7.65
N GLY A 91 -10.16 23.89 6.36
CA GLY A 91 -10.06 24.87 5.29
C GLY A 91 -9.88 24.22 3.92
N VAL A 92 -9.94 25.03 2.87
CA VAL A 92 -9.84 24.58 1.48
C VAL A 92 -8.46 24.90 0.92
N VAL A 93 -7.69 23.87 0.57
CA VAL A 93 -6.37 24.01 -0.06
C VAL A 93 -6.52 24.51 -1.51
N THR A 94 -5.89 25.64 -1.84
CA THR A 94 -5.96 26.26 -3.17
C THR A 94 -4.64 26.19 -3.94
N LYS A 95 -3.49 26.17 -3.24
CA LYS A 95 -2.16 25.97 -3.84
C LYS A 95 -1.30 25.07 -2.98
N ILE A 96 -0.41 24.34 -3.65
CA ILE A 96 0.46 23.34 -3.03
C ILE A 96 1.87 23.56 -3.54
N VAL A 97 2.84 23.63 -2.62
CA VAL A 97 4.27 23.63 -2.94
C VAL A 97 4.85 22.29 -2.52
N CYS A 98 5.25 21.50 -3.52
CA CYS A 98 5.81 20.18 -3.30
C CYS A 98 7.35 20.20 -3.32
N ARG A 99 7.96 19.36 -2.49
CA ARG A 99 9.34 18.90 -2.67
C ARG A 99 9.36 17.83 -3.75
N LEU A 100 10.36 17.89 -4.63
CA LEU A 100 10.64 16.85 -5.62
C LEU A 100 11.99 16.20 -5.34
N ILE A 101 12.18 14.98 -5.84
CA ILE A 101 13.45 14.24 -5.77
C ILE A 101 13.89 13.81 -7.19
N PRO A 102 15.16 13.44 -7.40
CA PRO A 102 15.59 12.87 -8.67
C PRO A 102 14.79 11.62 -9.03
N GLN A 103 14.39 11.49 -10.30
CA GLN A 103 13.72 10.29 -10.80
C GLN A 103 14.67 9.08 -10.77
N PRO A 104 14.33 7.96 -10.11
CA PRO A 104 15.09 6.72 -10.20
C PRO A 104 15.19 6.23 -11.65
N ARG A 105 16.38 5.82 -12.07
CA ARG A 105 16.68 5.38 -13.44
C ARG A 105 16.54 3.87 -13.62
N HIS A 106 16.83 3.12 -12.56
CA HIS A 106 16.84 1.67 -12.57
C HIS A 106 15.85 1.16 -11.53
N ARG A 107 15.12 0.10 -11.90
CA ARG A 107 14.16 -0.59 -11.03
C ARG A 107 14.16 -2.06 -11.35
N PHE A 108 14.19 -2.90 -10.32
CA PHE A 108 14.00 -4.35 -10.44
C PHE A 108 12.76 -4.76 -9.64
N THR A 109 11.91 -5.55 -10.28
CA THR A 109 10.63 -6.01 -9.71
C THR A 109 10.63 -7.51 -9.60
N LEU A 110 10.29 -8.01 -8.42
CA LEU A 110 10.33 -9.41 -8.07
C LEU A 110 8.94 -9.87 -7.62
N LEU A 111 8.56 -11.10 -7.98
CA LEU A 111 7.37 -11.76 -7.45
C LEU A 111 7.81 -13.05 -6.75
N ALA A 112 7.60 -13.12 -5.43
CA ALA A 112 7.96 -14.26 -4.61
C ALA A 112 6.70 -15.02 -4.17
N PRO A 113 6.45 -16.24 -4.68
CA PRO A 113 5.39 -17.12 -4.18
C PRO A 113 5.78 -17.76 -2.85
N PHE A 114 4.81 -18.00 -1.97
CA PHE A 114 4.98 -18.66 -0.68
C PHE A 114 3.94 -19.76 -0.49
N ALA A 115 4.37 -20.86 0.13
CA ALA A 115 3.48 -21.95 0.52
C ALA A 115 2.72 -21.71 1.83
N SER A 116 3.02 -20.61 2.54
CA SER A 116 2.28 -20.15 3.71
C SER A 116 2.12 -18.64 3.64
N ALA A 117 0.89 -18.17 3.78
CA ALA A 117 0.60 -16.74 3.82
C ALA A 117 1.23 -16.05 5.04
N GLU A 118 1.29 -16.75 6.19
CA GLU A 118 1.98 -16.26 7.39
C GLU A 118 3.49 -16.15 7.20
N ALA A 119 4.11 -17.10 6.48
CA ALA A 119 5.54 -17.04 6.15
C ALA A 119 5.85 -15.82 5.26
N ALA A 120 5.00 -15.52 4.27
CA ALA A 120 5.11 -14.30 3.46
C ALA A 120 5.04 -13.04 4.35
N CYS A 121 4.05 -12.94 5.24
CA CYS A 121 3.97 -11.82 6.20
C CYS A 121 5.20 -11.72 7.11
N ALA A 122 5.74 -12.86 7.56
CA ALA A 122 6.90 -12.89 8.45
C ALA A 122 8.17 -12.41 7.74
N ALA A 123 8.35 -12.80 6.48
CA ALA A 123 9.49 -12.43 5.64
C ALA A 123 9.61 -10.91 5.45
N VAL A 124 8.50 -10.17 5.43
CA VAL A 124 8.49 -8.71 5.31
C VAL A 124 9.38 -8.06 6.37
N SER A 125 9.22 -8.45 7.64
CA SER A 125 10.03 -7.89 8.73
C SER A 125 11.53 -8.22 8.60
N LYS A 126 11.84 -9.37 7.99
CA LYS A 126 13.21 -9.86 7.79
C LYS A 126 13.97 -9.07 6.74
N VAL A 127 13.28 -8.62 5.70
CA VAL A 127 13.84 -7.70 4.70
C VAL A 127 14.35 -6.41 5.36
N PHE A 128 13.56 -5.81 6.24
CA PHE A 128 14.00 -4.60 6.95
C PHE A 128 15.09 -4.88 8.00
N GLN A 129 15.05 -6.04 8.67
CA GLN A 129 16.13 -6.46 9.57
C GLN A 129 17.46 -6.67 8.83
N ALA A 130 17.42 -7.05 7.55
CA ALA A 130 18.58 -7.14 6.68
C ALA A 130 19.08 -5.77 6.17
N GLY A 131 18.42 -4.66 6.54
CA GLY A 131 18.80 -3.31 6.14
C GLY A 131 18.33 -2.90 4.74
N ILE A 132 17.43 -3.66 4.12
CA ILE A 132 16.90 -3.39 2.78
C ILE A 132 15.62 -2.57 2.92
N THR A 133 15.47 -1.52 2.08
CA THR A 133 14.24 -0.71 2.03
C THR A 133 13.70 -0.69 0.60
N PRO A 134 12.85 -1.67 0.26
CA PRO A 134 12.24 -1.75 -1.06
C PRO A 134 11.44 -0.50 -1.38
N SER A 135 11.39 -0.11 -2.65
CA SER A 135 10.51 0.94 -3.16
C SER A 135 9.06 0.49 -3.33
N GLY A 136 8.78 -0.81 -3.18
CA GLY A 136 7.45 -1.38 -3.06
C GLY A 136 7.52 -2.76 -2.42
N MET A 137 6.55 -3.09 -1.56
CA MET A 137 6.47 -4.38 -0.87
C MET A 137 5.00 -4.69 -0.59
N GLU A 138 4.42 -5.47 -1.47
CA GLU A 138 2.99 -5.72 -1.53
C GLU A 138 2.68 -7.19 -1.24
N PHE A 139 1.75 -7.43 -0.33
CA PHE A 139 1.25 -8.77 -0.03
C PHE A 139 -0.06 -9.03 -0.78
N MET A 140 -0.22 -10.24 -1.29
CA MET A 140 -1.47 -10.72 -1.90
C MET A 140 -1.66 -12.19 -1.51
N GLU A 141 -2.79 -12.53 -0.90
CA GLU A 141 -3.20 -13.93 -0.76
C GLU A 141 -3.48 -14.56 -2.13
N ILE A 142 -3.42 -15.90 -2.21
CA ILE A 142 -3.61 -16.66 -3.44
C ILE A 142 -4.91 -16.30 -4.17
N ASP A 143 -6.00 -16.10 -3.44
CA ASP A 143 -7.29 -15.71 -4.02
C ASP A 143 -7.21 -14.30 -4.64
N ALA A 144 -6.56 -13.35 -3.98
CA ALA A 144 -6.41 -11.98 -4.44
C ALA A 144 -5.69 -11.92 -5.80
N ILE A 145 -4.52 -12.56 -5.89
CA ILE A 145 -3.72 -12.59 -7.13
C ILE A 145 -4.41 -13.41 -8.22
N THR A 146 -5.09 -14.52 -7.86
CA THR A 146 -5.79 -15.38 -8.83
C THR A 146 -6.96 -14.65 -9.48
N TRP A 147 -7.76 -13.93 -8.69
CA TRP A 147 -8.87 -13.14 -9.22
C TRP A 147 -8.38 -11.96 -10.04
N ALA A 148 -7.32 -11.28 -9.58
CA ALA A 148 -6.71 -10.18 -10.33
C ALA A 148 -6.13 -10.65 -11.67
N ALA A 149 -5.40 -11.78 -11.70
CA ALA A 149 -4.83 -12.36 -12.92
C ALA A 149 -5.92 -12.62 -13.98
N LYS A 150 -7.06 -13.20 -13.57
CA LYS A 150 -8.22 -13.42 -14.45
C LYS A 150 -8.84 -12.11 -14.93
N TYR A 151 -8.96 -11.12 -14.03
CA TYR A 151 -9.56 -9.81 -14.33
C TYR A 151 -8.73 -9.02 -15.35
N VAL A 152 -7.40 -8.99 -15.20
CA VAL A 152 -6.49 -8.28 -16.11
C VAL A 152 -5.94 -9.12 -17.27
N LYS A 153 -6.29 -10.43 -17.32
CA LYS A 153 -5.84 -11.41 -18.32
C LYS A 153 -4.32 -11.53 -18.39
N VAL A 154 -3.70 -11.75 -17.24
CA VAL A 154 -2.27 -12.04 -17.11
C VAL A 154 -2.09 -13.53 -16.84
N ASP A 155 -1.36 -14.20 -17.71
CA ASP A 155 -1.03 -15.62 -17.62
C ASP A 155 0.41 -15.83 -17.13
N ASN A 156 0.80 -17.10 -16.90
CA ASN A 156 2.16 -17.51 -16.52
C ASN A 156 2.66 -16.97 -15.17
N LEU A 157 1.75 -16.83 -14.22
CA LEU A 157 2.09 -16.53 -12.83
C LEU A 157 2.23 -17.82 -12.01
N PRO A 158 3.07 -17.84 -10.97
CA PRO A 158 3.27 -19.01 -10.12
C PRO A 158 2.09 -19.18 -9.15
N LEU A 159 0.95 -19.63 -9.70
CA LEU A 159 -0.32 -19.84 -8.99
C LEU A 159 -0.64 -21.33 -8.82
N GLY A 160 0.39 -22.18 -8.84
CA GLY A 160 0.25 -23.63 -8.77
C GLY A 160 -0.23 -24.14 -7.41
N ASP A 161 -0.56 -25.42 -7.37
CA ASP A 161 -0.98 -26.10 -6.13
C ASP A 161 0.08 -25.93 -5.03
N GLY A 162 -0.39 -25.62 -3.82
CA GLY A 162 0.48 -25.42 -2.64
C GLY A 162 1.05 -24.00 -2.49
N VAL A 163 0.66 -23.04 -3.34
CA VAL A 163 0.95 -21.61 -3.13
C VAL A 163 -0.22 -20.94 -2.41
N GLU A 164 0.06 -20.24 -1.32
CA GLU A 164 -0.96 -19.57 -0.50
C GLU A 164 -0.89 -18.05 -0.56
N ALA A 165 0.26 -17.46 -0.89
CA ALA A 165 0.43 -16.02 -1.01
C ALA A 165 1.62 -15.62 -1.89
N HIS A 166 1.68 -14.33 -2.22
CA HIS A 166 2.79 -13.73 -2.93
C HIS A 166 3.23 -12.43 -2.27
N LEU A 167 4.53 -12.15 -2.34
CA LEU A 167 5.08 -10.81 -2.18
C LEU A 167 5.47 -10.27 -3.56
N LEU A 168 4.88 -9.15 -3.96
CA LEU A 168 5.35 -8.34 -5.08
C LEU A 168 6.26 -7.25 -4.51
N MET A 169 7.51 -7.21 -4.96
CA MET A 169 8.53 -6.34 -4.41
C MET A 169 9.21 -5.52 -5.51
N GLU A 170 9.65 -4.31 -5.19
CA GLU A 170 10.44 -3.48 -6.10
C GLU A 170 11.57 -2.79 -5.35
N VAL A 171 12.73 -2.69 -5.97
CA VAL A 171 13.82 -1.80 -5.56
C VAL A 171 14.11 -0.82 -6.69
N ASP A 172 14.49 0.40 -6.35
CA ASP A 172 14.80 1.44 -7.34
C ASP A 172 15.97 2.34 -6.93
N GLY A 173 16.62 2.96 -7.92
CA GLY A 173 17.74 3.85 -7.68
C GLY A 173 18.33 4.48 -8.93
N LEU A 174 19.44 5.21 -8.73
CA LEU A 174 20.14 5.93 -9.79
C LEU A 174 21.28 5.12 -10.42
N ASP A 175 21.83 4.14 -9.69
CA ASP A 175 22.95 3.30 -10.10
C ASP A 175 22.46 1.86 -10.30
N GLU A 176 22.62 1.32 -11.51
CA GLU A 176 22.07 0.00 -11.88
C GLU A 176 22.66 -1.14 -11.05
N GLU A 177 23.98 -1.14 -10.87
CA GLU A 177 24.69 -2.22 -10.19
C GLU A 177 24.30 -2.28 -8.70
N ALA A 178 24.19 -1.13 -8.05
CA ALA A 178 23.73 -1.05 -6.67
C ALA A 178 22.29 -1.55 -6.51
N VAL A 179 21.38 -1.18 -7.41
CA VAL A 179 19.97 -1.61 -7.33
C VAL A 179 19.84 -3.11 -7.64
N MET A 180 20.63 -3.65 -8.58
CA MET A 180 20.65 -5.09 -8.85
C MET A 180 21.15 -5.88 -7.63
N LYS A 181 22.23 -5.42 -6.98
CA LYS A 181 22.73 -6.03 -5.72
C LYS A 181 21.67 -6.00 -4.61
N GLU A 182 20.92 -4.91 -4.49
CA GLU A 182 19.82 -4.82 -3.54
C GLU A 182 18.69 -5.80 -3.89
N ALA A 183 18.37 -5.97 -5.17
CA ALA A 183 17.37 -6.94 -5.65
C ALA A 183 17.78 -8.40 -5.37
N GLU A 184 19.05 -8.75 -5.60
CA GLU A 184 19.61 -10.07 -5.30
C GLU A 184 19.57 -10.36 -3.79
N ALA A 185 19.99 -9.39 -2.97
CA ALA A 185 19.92 -9.51 -1.52
C ALA A 185 18.46 -9.66 -1.03
N LEU A 186 17.53 -8.93 -1.63
CA LEU A 186 16.11 -9.02 -1.34
C LEU A 186 15.56 -10.42 -1.64
N ALA A 187 15.87 -10.97 -2.82
CA ALA A 187 15.50 -12.33 -3.20
C ALA A 187 16.04 -13.37 -2.20
N ALA A 188 17.34 -13.30 -1.88
CA ALA A 188 17.98 -14.22 -0.95
C ALA A 188 17.34 -14.17 0.47
N VAL A 189 16.94 -12.98 0.93
CA VAL A 189 16.26 -12.84 2.23
C VAL A 189 14.90 -13.51 2.20
N VAL A 190 14.08 -13.31 1.17
CA VAL A 190 12.74 -13.94 1.13
C VAL A 190 12.81 -15.45 0.92
N GLU A 191 13.74 -15.94 0.11
CA GLU A 191 14.00 -17.38 -0.10
C GLU A 191 14.42 -18.07 1.20
N SER A 192 15.34 -17.47 1.97
CA SER A 192 15.75 -18.00 3.28
C SER A 192 14.62 -18.00 4.33
N HIS A 193 13.49 -17.36 4.04
CA HIS A 193 12.31 -17.29 4.90
C HIS A 193 11.05 -17.91 4.27
N GLY A 194 11.24 -18.82 3.31
CA GLY A 194 10.16 -19.69 2.82
C GLY A 194 9.50 -19.24 1.52
N ALA A 195 10.06 -18.25 0.82
CA ALA A 195 9.70 -18.05 -0.58
C ALA A 195 10.12 -19.27 -1.40
N LEU A 196 9.27 -19.65 -2.36
CA LEU A 196 9.60 -20.60 -3.42
C LEU A 196 10.41 -19.86 -4.50
N ASP A 197 10.37 -20.34 -5.75
CA ASP A 197 11.12 -19.73 -6.86
C ASP A 197 10.73 -18.26 -7.09
N VAL A 198 11.64 -17.34 -6.75
CA VAL A 198 11.45 -15.89 -6.92
C VAL A 198 11.61 -15.51 -8.38
N LEU A 199 10.59 -14.88 -8.94
CA LEU A 199 10.58 -14.43 -10.32
C LEU A 199 11.09 -12.99 -10.42
N PHE A 200 12.04 -12.76 -11.31
CA PHE A 200 12.51 -11.42 -11.69
C PHE A 200 11.84 -10.99 -13.01
N ALA A 201 11.18 -9.83 -13.00
CA ALA A 201 10.70 -9.22 -14.24
C ALA A 201 11.89 -8.82 -15.12
N GLN A 202 11.99 -9.42 -16.30
CA GLN A 202 13.11 -9.25 -17.24
C GLN A 202 12.93 -8.06 -18.18
N SER A 203 11.74 -7.46 -18.20
CA SER A 203 11.41 -6.36 -19.10
C SER A 203 10.48 -5.34 -18.45
N HIS A 204 10.49 -4.12 -19.00
CA HIS A 204 9.52 -3.08 -18.63
C HIS A 204 8.08 -3.59 -18.73
N LYS A 205 7.76 -4.35 -19.79
CA LYS A 205 6.42 -4.90 -20.02
C LYS A 205 6.00 -5.88 -18.92
N GLU A 206 6.89 -6.78 -18.50
CA GLU A 206 6.62 -7.72 -17.42
C GLU A 206 6.41 -7.01 -16.09
N ARG A 207 7.25 -6.02 -15.78
CA ARG A 207 7.08 -5.18 -14.58
C ARG A 207 5.72 -4.49 -14.57
N GLU A 208 5.36 -3.81 -15.65
CA GLU A 208 4.08 -3.11 -15.73
C GLU A 208 2.89 -4.09 -15.66
N ALA A 209 3.03 -5.31 -16.17
CA ALA A 209 2.00 -6.35 -16.04
C ALA A 209 1.79 -6.76 -14.58
N LEU A 210 2.87 -6.98 -13.81
CA LEU A 210 2.79 -7.29 -12.37
C LEU A 210 2.17 -6.14 -11.57
N TRP A 211 2.60 -4.90 -11.82
CA TRP A 211 2.03 -3.74 -11.13
C TRP A 211 0.58 -3.46 -11.53
N LYS A 212 0.22 -3.66 -12.80
CA LYS A 212 -1.16 -3.56 -13.26
C LYS A 212 -2.03 -4.61 -12.56
N LEU A 213 -1.54 -5.84 -12.43
CA LEU A 213 -2.22 -6.88 -11.66
C LEU A 213 -2.45 -6.43 -10.22
N ARG A 214 -1.39 -5.98 -9.52
CA ARG A 214 -1.50 -5.57 -8.11
C ARG A 214 -2.49 -4.42 -7.91
N ARG A 215 -2.48 -3.42 -8.80
CA ARG A 215 -3.41 -2.28 -8.76
C ARG A 215 -4.86 -2.70 -9.01
N ALA A 216 -5.07 -3.75 -9.80
CA ALA A 216 -6.39 -4.28 -10.12
C ALA A 216 -6.96 -5.23 -9.05
N VAL A 217 -6.18 -5.65 -8.05
CA VAL A 217 -6.64 -6.59 -7.00
C VAL A 217 -7.91 -6.09 -6.33
N GLY A 218 -7.96 -4.82 -5.94
CA GLY A 218 -9.14 -4.25 -5.29
C GLY A 218 -10.38 -4.34 -6.16
N GLU A 219 -10.29 -3.96 -7.44
CA GLU A 219 -11.42 -4.09 -8.37
C GLU A 219 -11.81 -5.55 -8.61
N ALA A 220 -10.83 -6.43 -8.76
CA ALA A 220 -11.05 -7.85 -9.01
C ALA A 220 -11.81 -8.50 -7.84
N VAL A 221 -11.37 -8.27 -6.60
CA VAL A 221 -12.03 -8.80 -5.39
C VAL A 221 -13.46 -8.29 -5.28
N LYS A 222 -13.68 -6.98 -5.51
CA LYS A 222 -15.00 -6.35 -5.48
C LYS A 222 -15.95 -6.88 -6.54
N SER A 223 -15.41 -7.23 -7.72
CA SER A 223 -16.18 -7.81 -8.82
C SER A 223 -16.53 -9.29 -8.59
N HIS A 224 -15.76 -9.99 -7.76
CA HIS A 224 -15.90 -11.43 -7.55
C HIS A 224 -16.96 -11.78 -6.49
N SER A 225 -17.23 -10.89 -5.53
CA SER A 225 -18.09 -11.22 -4.39
C SER A 225 -18.77 -10.00 -3.74
N VAL A 226 -19.83 -10.27 -2.99
CA VAL A 226 -20.38 -9.29 -2.03
C VAL A 226 -19.40 -9.15 -0.89
N TYR A 227 -18.93 -7.93 -0.64
CA TYR A 227 -17.83 -7.67 0.26
C TYR A 227 -18.08 -6.53 1.24
N LYS A 228 -17.27 -6.49 2.30
CA LYS A 228 -16.96 -5.31 3.11
C LYS A 228 -15.44 -5.19 3.20
N GLU A 229 -14.94 -3.97 3.14
CA GLU A 229 -13.51 -3.70 3.11
C GLU A 229 -13.14 -2.92 4.36
N GLU A 230 -12.17 -3.43 5.10
CA GLU A 230 -11.58 -2.75 6.24
C GLU A 230 -10.09 -2.50 5.95
N ASP A 231 -9.58 -1.36 6.41
CA ASP A 231 -8.20 -0.94 6.17
C ASP A 231 -7.41 -0.95 7.48
N THR A 232 -6.52 -1.92 7.65
CA THR A 232 -5.83 -2.12 8.94
C THR A 232 -4.34 -1.87 8.79
N VAL A 233 -3.74 -1.23 9.78
CA VAL A 233 -2.29 -1.03 9.84
C VAL A 233 -1.79 -1.56 11.17
N VAL A 234 -0.76 -2.39 11.16
CA VAL A 234 -0.09 -2.89 12.37
C VAL A 234 1.42 -2.72 12.23
N PRO A 235 2.20 -2.71 13.32
CA PRO A 235 3.66 -2.83 13.19
C PRO A 235 4.01 -4.05 12.32
N ARG A 236 4.93 -3.91 11.35
CA ARG A 236 5.28 -4.97 10.39
C ARG A 236 5.51 -6.37 11.01
N ALA A 237 6.10 -6.42 12.20
CA ALA A 237 6.34 -7.66 12.94
C ALA A 237 5.06 -8.40 13.37
N LYS A 238 3.90 -7.71 13.37
CA LYS A 238 2.58 -8.22 13.73
C LYS A 238 1.74 -8.63 12.52
N LEU A 239 2.23 -8.47 11.29
CA LEU A 239 1.51 -8.91 10.07
C LEU A 239 1.10 -10.40 10.11
N PRO A 240 1.97 -11.35 10.54
CA PRO A 240 1.56 -12.75 10.64
C PRO A 240 0.43 -12.97 11.66
N GLU A 241 0.51 -12.28 12.80
CA GLU A 241 -0.48 -12.34 13.88
C GLU A 241 -1.83 -11.77 13.41
N LEU A 242 -1.81 -10.61 12.72
CA LEU A 242 -2.99 -10.01 12.12
C LEU A 242 -3.68 -10.96 11.14
N LEU A 243 -2.92 -11.60 10.25
CA LEU A 243 -3.48 -12.54 9.28
C LEU A 243 -4.16 -13.72 9.97
N GLN A 244 -3.48 -14.34 10.95
CA GLN A 244 -4.05 -15.43 11.74
C GLN A 244 -5.33 -15.00 12.48
N THR A 245 -5.31 -13.83 13.10
CA THR A 245 -6.47 -13.26 13.80
C THR A 245 -7.65 -13.05 12.86
N VAL A 246 -7.42 -12.48 11.68
CA VAL A 246 -8.47 -12.30 10.66
C VAL A 246 -9.10 -13.65 10.28
N LYS A 247 -8.29 -14.69 10.01
CA LYS A 247 -8.81 -16.02 9.66
C LYS A 247 -9.54 -16.69 10.82
N SER A 248 -9.03 -16.54 12.03
CA SER A 248 -9.66 -17.06 13.26
C SER A 248 -11.04 -16.42 13.51
N ILE A 249 -11.13 -15.09 13.44
CA ILE A 249 -12.38 -14.35 13.59
C ILE A 249 -13.35 -14.71 12.46
N GLY A 250 -12.86 -14.82 11.22
CA GLY A 250 -13.66 -15.28 10.09
C GLY A 250 -14.32 -16.64 10.36
N LYS A 251 -13.54 -17.60 10.89
CA LYS A 251 -14.07 -18.92 11.30
C LYS A 251 -15.10 -18.82 12.44
N ALA A 252 -14.84 -18.00 13.46
CA ALA A 252 -15.73 -17.85 14.61
C ALA A 252 -17.07 -17.19 14.24
N TYR A 253 -17.05 -16.20 13.35
CA TYR A 253 -18.22 -15.43 12.93
C TYR A 253 -18.83 -15.89 11.61
N GLY A 254 -18.21 -16.85 10.91
CA GLY A 254 -18.73 -17.50 9.72
C GLY A 254 -18.55 -16.71 8.42
N PHE A 255 -17.56 -15.81 8.33
CA PHE A 255 -17.21 -15.10 7.10
C PHE A 255 -15.85 -15.57 6.56
N GLN A 256 -15.62 -15.37 5.27
CA GLN A 256 -14.32 -15.55 4.64
C GLN A 256 -13.64 -14.19 4.45
N SER A 257 -12.33 -14.20 4.25
CA SER A 257 -11.59 -12.98 3.95
C SER A 257 -10.52 -13.22 2.91
N VAL A 258 -10.24 -12.18 2.12
CA VAL A 258 -9.10 -12.10 1.23
C VAL A 258 -8.30 -10.86 1.59
N CYS A 259 -7.04 -11.08 1.96
CA CYS A 259 -6.13 -10.05 2.42
C CYS A 259 -5.10 -9.71 1.35
N TYR A 260 -4.84 -8.42 1.19
CA TYR A 260 -3.79 -7.88 0.34
C TYR A 260 -3.46 -6.46 0.83
N GLY A 261 -2.29 -5.93 0.51
CA GLY A 261 -1.96 -4.56 0.94
C GLY A 261 -0.49 -4.21 0.90
N HIS A 262 -0.20 -3.01 1.38
CA HIS A 262 1.14 -2.43 1.50
C HIS A 262 1.87 -3.03 2.71
N ALA A 263 2.29 -4.28 2.59
CA ALA A 263 2.96 -5.01 3.66
C ALA A 263 4.24 -4.31 4.14
N GLY A 264 4.94 -3.61 3.24
CA GLY A 264 6.10 -2.76 3.59
C GLY A 264 5.82 -1.69 4.64
N ASP A 265 4.57 -1.24 4.74
CA ASP A 265 4.11 -0.23 5.70
C ASP A 265 3.34 -0.85 6.88
N GLY A 266 3.17 -2.18 6.87
CA GLY A 266 2.35 -2.88 7.86
C GLY A 266 0.85 -2.79 7.59
N ASN A 267 0.45 -2.34 6.40
CA ASN A 267 -0.95 -2.15 6.02
C ASN A 267 -1.50 -3.37 5.26
N LEU A 268 -2.62 -3.92 5.73
CA LEU A 268 -3.40 -4.94 5.05
C LEU A 268 -4.85 -4.50 4.93
N HIS A 269 -5.35 -4.50 3.70
CA HIS A 269 -6.77 -4.43 3.42
C HIS A 269 -7.38 -5.80 3.71
N VAL A 270 -8.32 -5.84 4.66
CA VAL A 270 -9.06 -7.04 5.02
C VAL A 270 -10.38 -7.01 4.27
N ASN A 271 -10.43 -7.69 3.13
CA ASN A 271 -11.65 -7.79 2.35
C ASN A 271 -12.48 -8.97 2.88
N ILE A 272 -13.52 -8.65 3.64
CA ILE A 272 -14.47 -9.62 4.19
C ILE A 272 -15.45 -10.00 3.08
N ILE A 273 -15.56 -11.29 2.82
CA ILE A 273 -16.37 -11.86 1.75
C ILE A 273 -17.55 -12.59 2.36
N LYS A 274 -18.73 -12.38 1.77
CA LYS A 274 -19.97 -13.00 2.22
C LYS A 274 -19.90 -14.53 2.15
N GLY A 275 -19.42 -15.10 1.05
CA GLY A 275 -19.38 -16.55 0.84
C GLY A 275 -20.75 -17.18 1.11
N ASP A 276 -20.78 -18.20 1.97
CA ASP A 276 -21.98 -18.93 2.38
C ASP A 276 -22.74 -18.27 3.56
N MET A 277 -22.30 -17.11 4.04
CA MET A 277 -22.98 -16.41 5.14
C MET A 277 -24.40 -15.98 4.71
N SER A 278 -25.40 -16.25 5.56
CA SER A 278 -26.78 -15.83 5.32
C SER A 278 -26.94 -14.31 5.29
N ASP A 279 -27.95 -13.80 4.57
CA ASP A 279 -28.26 -12.36 4.54
C ASP A 279 -28.54 -11.79 5.93
N ALA A 280 -29.20 -12.58 6.79
CA ALA A 280 -29.49 -12.19 8.17
C ALA A 280 -28.22 -11.98 8.99
N ASP A 281 -27.22 -12.85 8.84
CA ASP A 281 -25.92 -12.71 9.53
C ASP A 281 -25.07 -11.59 8.93
N TRP A 282 -25.09 -11.43 7.60
CA TRP A 282 -24.33 -10.42 6.85
C TRP A 282 -24.77 -8.98 7.15
N HIS A 283 -26.08 -8.75 7.23
CA HIS A 283 -26.66 -7.46 7.58
C HIS A 283 -26.88 -7.27 9.09
N GLY A 284 -26.86 -8.36 9.85
CA GLY A 284 -27.15 -8.40 11.28
C GLY A 284 -25.97 -8.06 12.19
N ASN A 285 -26.15 -8.39 13.46
CA ASN A 285 -25.17 -8.09 14.51
C ASN A 285 -23.95 -9.02 14.48
N LYS A 286 -24.09 -10.24 13.94
CA LYS A 286 -23.02 -11.24 13.94
C LYS A 286 -21.78 -10.72 13.20
N LEU A 287 -21.93 -10.26 11.96
CA LEU A 287 -20.80 -9.70 11.21
C LEU A 287 -20.26 -8.42 11.87
N LYS A 288 -21.14 -7.54 12.37
CA LYS A 288 -20.72 -6.31 13.07
C LYS A 288 -19.88 -6.61 14.32
N GLN A 289 -20.18 -7.70 15.03
CA GLN A 289 -19.39 -8.14 16.18
C GLN A 289 -18.03 -8.67 15.75
N GLY A 290 -17.96 -9.49 14.70
CA GLY A 290 -16.68 -9.96 14.15
C GLY A 290 -15.77 -8.82 13.67
N ILE A 291 -16.32 -7.82 12.97
CA ILE A 291 -15.56 -6.62 12.56
C ILE A 291 -15.08 -5.83 13.78
N ARG A 292 -15.93 -5.68 14.82
CA ARG A 292 -15.53 -5.00 16.05
C ARG A 292 -14.39 -5.74 16.76
N GLU A 293 -14.47 -7.06 16.86
CA GLU A 293 -13.41 -7.88 17.47
C GLU A 293 -12.11 -7.74 16.69
N LEU A 294 -12.16 -7.77 15.35
CA LEU A 294 -11.00 -7.53 14.50
C LEU A 294 -10.33 -6.19 14.83
N PHE A 295 -11.10 -5.10 14.94
CA PHE A 295 -10.54 -3.80 15.29
C PHE A 295 -10.01 -3.72 16.72
N GLN A 296 -10.63 -4.43 17.68
CA GLN A 296 -10.11 -4.53 19.04
C GLN A 296 -8.74 -5.21 19.04
N GLU A 297 -8.57 -6.30 18.30
CA GLU A 297 -7.29 -6.99 18.16
C GLU A 297 -6.24 -6.13 17.44
N VAL A 298 -6.60 -5.39 16.38
CA VAL A 298 -5.70 -4.44 15.72
C VAL A 298 -5.17 -3.39 16.72
N VAL A 299 -6.04 -2.87 17.60
CA VAL A 299 -5.63 -1.94 18.66
C VAL A 299 -4.70 -2.61 19.68
N VAL A 300 -4.99 -3.86 20.09
CA VAL A 300 -4.12 -4.65 20.98
C VAL A 300 -2.74 -4.88 20.37
N MET A 301 -2.65 -5.05 19.05
CA MET A 301 -1.39 -5.15 18.31
C MET A 301 -0.63 -3.82 18.17
N GLY A 302 -1.20 -2.70 18.65
CA GLY A 302 -0.64 -1.36 18.52
C GLY A 302 -0.83 -0.76 17.12
N GLY A 303 -1.85 -1.21 16.39
CA GLY A 303 -2.19 -0.76 15.05
C GLY A 303 -3.18 0.40 14.99
N THR A 304 -3.54 0.78 13.76
CA THR A 304 -4.59 1.77 13.44
C THR A 304 -5.67 1.15 12.55
N LEU A 305 -6.86 1.76 12.58
CA LEU A 305 -8.06 1.31 11.86
C LEU A 305 -8.24 2.00 10.49
N SER A 306 -7.32 2.90 10.15
CA SER A 306 -7.19 3.67 8.92
C SER A 306 -5.82 4.35 8.89
#